data_AF-A0A6N9QEC9-F1
#
_entry.id   AF-A0A6N9QEC9-F1
#
_cell.length_a   1.000
_cell.length_b   1.000
_cell.length_c   1.000
_cell.angle_alpha   90.00
_cell.angle_beta   90.00
_cell.angle_gamma   90.00
#
_symmetry.space_group_name_H-M   'P 1'
#
loop_
_entity.id
_entity.type
_entity.pdbx_description
1 polymer ?
#
loop_
_entity_poly.entity_id
_entity_poly.type
_entity_poly.pdbx_seq_one_letter_code
_entity_poly.pdbx_strand_id
1 'polypeptide(L)'
;MDETMDQAVETTEELETEDVGQEGPEGAEGQEPETPEIVEEQEEEGEDPVLEELREAKEEAERRAAEAEERLKRQEALLGRASDSEDPALDVAAEMLGIEPSELEAAVNQELEAERAAKERESLEEELESLKVEKEMEKDLIEVRKIDPDVNSLVELGETFFKCVAAGMNATEAYHASRAVEEKTTPTPPAEIGKVNQSSVEKDFYTKEEVEAMTAEEVEKNLPKIEISMRKWK
;
A
#
# COMPACT_ATOMS: atom_id res chain seq x y z
N MET A 1 35.39 -9.60 2.14
CA MET A 1 34.53 -8.79 3.02
C MET A 1 33.20 -9.54 3.06
N ASP A 2 33.19 -10.79 3.52
CA ASP A 2 33.36 -11.21 4.94
C ASP A 2 32.22 -10.59 5.77
N GLU A 3 31.45 -11.31 6.58
CA GLU A 3 31.76 -12.51 7.33
C GLU A 3 30.42 -13.12 7.84
N THR A 4 30.38 -14.44 7.92
CA THR A 4 29.42 -15.24 8.68
C THR A 4 29.61 -15.05 10.19
N MET A 5 28.56 -14.89 10.98
CA MET A 5 28.57 -15.15 12.43
C MET A 5 27.10 -15.41 12.86
N ASP A 6 26.64 -16.64 13.07
CA ASP A 6 27.09 -17.67 14.02
C ASP A 6 26.97 -17.18 15.48
N GLN A 7 25.86 -17.54 16.13
CA GLN A 7 25.88 -17.81 17.55
C GLN A 7 24.74 -18.75 17.94
N ALA A 8 25.06 -20.04 17.88
CA ALA A 8 24.48 -21.06 18.73
C ALA A 8 24.87 -20.79 20.19
N VAL A 9 23.96 -21.05 21.13
CA VAL A 9 24.31 -21.36 22.52
C VAL A 9 23.72 -22.73 22.83
N GLU A 10 24.61 -23.71 22.73
CA GLU A 10 24.56 -25.03 23.34
C GLU A 10 24.78 -24.91 24.86
N THR A 11 23.96 -25.60 25.66
CA THR A 11 24.35 -26.23 26.94
C THR A 11 23.26 -27.28 27.23
N THR A 12 23.37 -28.51 26.74
CA THR A 12 24.02 -29.70 27.33
C THR A 12 23.52 -30.03 28.75
N GLU A 13 22.60 -30.98 28.85
CA GLU A 13 22.53 -31.88 30.01
C GLU A 13 22.19 -33.30 29.50
N GLU A 14 23.14 -34.19 29.72
CA GLU A 14 23.21 -35.57 29.26
C GLU A 14 22.24 -36.47 30.06
N LEU A 15 21.54 -37.35 29.36
CA LEU A 15 20.81 -38.48 29.96
C LEU A 15 21.07 -39.69 29.08
N GLU A 16 22.05 -40.50 29.48
CA GLU A 16 22.25 -41.85 28.95
C GLU A 16 22.73 -42.78 30.07
N THR A 17 22.43 -44.07 29.88
CA THR A 17 22.77 -45.26 30.71
C THR A 17 21.79 -45.53 31.87
N GLU A 18 21.22 -46.73 32.10
CA GLU A 18 21.56 -48.11 31.72
C GLU A 18 20.27 -48.97 31.83
N ASP A 19 19.91 -49.73 30.80
CA ASP A 19 20.10 -51.19 30.66
C ASP A 19 19.52 -52.03 31.83
N VAL A 20 18.32 -52.58 31.60
CA VAL A 20 17.69 -53.59 32.47
C VAL A 20 17.86 -54.94 31.80
N GLY A 21 18.81 -55.73 32.30
CA GLY A 21 18.90 -57.15 31.94
C GLY A 21 20.06 -57.87 32.60
N GLN A 22 19.87 -58.45 33.78
CA GLN A 22 20.46 -59.77 34.03
C GLN A 22 19.78 -60.58 35.13
N GLU A 23 19.84 -61.88 34.87
CA GLU A 23 19.20 -63.03 35.47
C GLU A 23 19.72 -63.33 36.89
N GLY A 24 18.90 -64.05 37.66
CA GLY A 24 19.15 -64.34 39.07
C GLY A 24 20.30 -65.33 39.36
N PRO A 25 20.43 -65.71 40.63
CA PRO A 25 20.70 -67.11 40.94
C PRO A 25 19.76 -67.69 42.01
N GLU A 26 19.50 -68.98 41.84
CA GLU A 26 18.76 -69.86 42.73
C GLU A 26 19.43 -70.06 44.10
N GLY A 27 18.59 -70.22 45.12
CA GLY A 27 18.71 -71.31 46.10
C GLY A 27 19.54 -71.06 47.36
N ALA A 28 18.87 -70.87 48.50
CA ALA A 28 19.27 -71.45 49.78
C ALA A 28 18.08 -71.50 50.76
N GLU A 29 17.99 -72.62 51.45
CA GLU A 29 16.89 -73.12 52.28
C GLU A 29 16.60 -72.30 53.55
N GLY A 30 15.31 -72.30 53.93
CA GLY A 30 14.88 -72.61 55.30
C GLY A 30 15.06 -71.54 56.39
N GLN A 31 14.02 -70.76 56.64
CA GLN A 31 13.40 -70.63 57.97
C GLN A 31 12.10 -69.84 57.88
N GLU A 32 11.00 -70.42 58.34
CA GLU A 32 9.80 -69.68 58.74
C GLU A 32 10.15 -68.78 59.93
N PRO A 33 9.81 -67.48 59.91
CA PRO A 33 9.59 -66.73 61.13
C PRO A 33 8.09 -66.53 61.34
N GLU A 34 7.66 -66.95 62.52
CA GLU A 34 6.32 -66.89 63.07
C GLU A 34 5.62 -65.55 62.85
N THR A 35 4.35 -65.62 62.46
CA THR A 35 3.40 -64.50 62.46
C THR A 35 3.32 -63.88 63.85
N PRO A 36 3.65 -62.59 64.03
CA PRO A 36 3.28 -61.91 65.26
C PRO A 36 1.77 -61.71 65.32
N GLU A 37 1.22 -62.13 66.44
CA GLU A 37 -0.14 -62.04 66.94
C GLU A 37 -0.81 -60.70 66.58
N ILE A 38 -1.95 -60.77 65.89
CA ILE A 38 -2.84 -59.63 65.65
C ILE A 38 -3.41 -59.22 67.01
N VAL A 39 -2.93 -58.10 67.55
CA VAL A 39 -3.61 -57.40 68.63
C VAL A 39 -4.78 -56.66 67.99
N GLU A 40 -6.00 -57.14 68.24
CA GLU A 40 -7.24 -56.39 68.01
C GLU A 40 -7.21 -55.13 68.90
N GLU A 41 -6.71 -54.01 68.35
CA GLU A 41 -6.94 -52.68 68.92
C GLU A 41 -8.25 -52.13 68.36
N GLN A 42 -9.31 -52.47 69.08
CA GLN A 42 -10.45 -51.63 69.48
C GLN A 42 -10.80 -50.45 68.55
N GLU A 43 -11.95 -50.59 67.87
CA GLU A 43 -12.75 -49.47 67.39
C GLU A 43 -13.10 -48.53 68.56
N GLU A 44 -12.42 -47.38 68.65
CA GLU A 44 -12.99 -46.22 69.34
C GLU A 44 -13.81 -45.41 68.31
N GLU A 45 -15.13 -45.44 68.48
CA GLU A 45 -16.07 -44.49 67.89
C GLU A 45 -15.76 -43.07 68.42
N GLY A 46 -14.78 -42.42 67.82
CA GLY A 46 -14.62 -40.97 67.84
C GLY A 46 -14.93 -40.44 66.45
N GLU A 47 -15.83 -39.47 66.32
CA GLU A 47 -15.99 -38.70 65.09
C GLU A 47 -14.67 -37.95 64.82
N ASP A 48 -13.75 -38.59 64.11
CA ASP A 48 -12.45 -38.00 63.83
C ASP A 48 -12.63 -36.81 62.87
N PRO A 49 -12.26 -35.57 63.25
CA PRO A 49 -12.38 -34.40 62.38
C PRO A 49 -11.56 -34.56 61.08
N VAL A 50 -10.56 -35.44 61.09
CA VAL A 50 -9.73 -35.81 59.94
C VAL A 50 -10.52 -36.61 58.89
N LEU A 51 -11.50 -37.43 59.31
CA LEU A 51 -12.35 -38.20 58.40
C LEU A 51 -13.36 -37.30 57.66
N GLU A 52 -13.91 -36.27 58.32
CA GLU A 52 -14.81 -35.31 57.67
C GLU A 52 -14.06 -34.40 56.70
N GLU A 53 -12.86 -33.93 57.07
CA GLU A 53 -11.98 -33.18 56.17
C GLU A 53 -11.57 -34.02 54.93
N LEU A 54 -11.33 -35.32 55.12
CA LEU A 54 -11.06 -36.26 54.02
C LEU A 54 -12.28 -36.48 53.11
N ARG A 55 -13.50 -36.50 53.68
CA ARG A 55 -14.75 -36.65 52.93
C ARG A 55 -15.04 -35.42 52.08
N GLU A 56 -14.85 -34.23 52.64
CA GLU A 56 -14.99 -32.95 51.94
C GLU A 56 -13.94 -32.81 50.82
N ALA A 57 -12.68 -33.16 51.10
CA ALA A 57 -11.62 -33.15 50.09
C ALA A 57 -11.88 -34.13 48.95
N LYS A 58 -12.45 -35.31 49.25
CA LYS A 58 -12.86 -36.29 48.23
C LYS A 58 -14.02 -35.77 47.39
N GLU A 59 -15.03 -35.17 48.00
CA GLU A 59 -16.18 -34.58 47.30
C GLU A 59 -15.74 -33.41 46.39
N GLU A 60 -14.83 -32.55 46.85
CA GLU A 60 -14.24 -31.50 46.02
C GLU A 60 -13.40 -32.08 44.87
N ALA A 61 -12.63 -33.13 45.12
CA ALA A 61 -11.85 -33.81 44.09
C ALA A 61 -12.76 -34.48 43.04
N GLU A 62 -13.83 -35.13 43.46
CA GLU A 62 -14.84 -35.73 42.58
C GLU A 62 -15.57 -34.64 41.77
N ARG A 63 -15.92 -33.50 42.39
CA ARG A 63 -16.52 -32.35 41.68
C ARG A 63 -15.56 -31.79 40.63
N ARG A 64 -14.28 -31.56 40.99
CA ARG A 64 -13.25 -31.06 40.07
C ARG A 64 -12.99 -32.05 38.93
N ALA A 65 -13.03 -33.36 39.21
CA ALA A 65 -12.89 -34.40 38.21
C ALA A 65 -14.09 -34.43 37.25
N ALA A 66 -15.31 -34.34 37.78
CA ALA A 66 -16.53 -34.29 36.98
C ALA A 66 -16.58 -33.05 36.07
N GLU A 67 -16.22 -31.87 36.59
CA GLU A 67 -16.10 -30.64 35.79
C GLU A 67 -15.03 -30.76 34.70
N ALA A 68 -13.90 -31.39 35.00
CA ALA A 68 -12.83 -31.61 34.03
C ALA A 68 -13.25 -32.61 32.93
N GLU A 69 -13.98 -33.67 33.29
CA GLU A 69 -14.52 -34.67 32.36
C GLU A 69 -15.58 -34.07 31.45
N GLU A 70 -16.50 -33.27 32.00
CA GLU A 70 -17.51 -32.55 31.21
C GLU A 70 -16.85 -31.60 30.20
N ARG A 71 -15.82 -30.87 30.64
CA ARG A 71 -15.05 -29.98 29.77
C ARG A 71 -14.34 -30.75 28.65
N LEU A 72 -13.73 -31.90 28.96
CA LEU A 72 -13.09 -32.75 27.94
C LEU A 72 -14.10 -33.30 26.95
N LYS A 73 -15.24 -33.79 27.44
CA LYS A 73 -16.33 -34.29 26.59
C LYS A 73 -16.88 -33.22 25.66
N ARG A 74 -17.02 -31.99 26.15
CA ARG A 74 -17.43 -30.84 25.34
C ARG A 74 -16.40 -30.51 24.26
N GLN A 75 -15.11 -30.51 24.60
CA GLN A 75 -14.04 -30.30 23.63
C GLN A 75 -13.97 -31.43 22.59
N GLU A 76 -14.10 -32.68 23.01
CA GLU A 76 -14.10 -33.84 22.13
C GLU A 76 -15.30 -33.81 21.17
N ALA A 77 -16.49 -33.46 21.66
CA ALA A 77 -17.67 -33.26 20.83
C ALA A 77 -17.47 -32.13 19.80
N LEU A 78 -16.85 -31.01 20.22
CA LEU A 78 -16.52 -29.90 19.32
C LEU A 78 -15.49 -30.32 18.27
N LEU A 79 -14.43 -31.01 18.68
CA LEU A 79 -13.37 -31.52 17.80
C LEU A 79 -13.93 -32.52 16.78
N GLY A 80 -14.79 -33.44 17.22
CA GLY A 80 -15.45 -34.41 16.34
C GLY A 80 -16.36 -33.73 15.32
N ARG A 81 -17.18 -32.77 15.76
CA ARG A 81 -18.01 -31.97 14.86
C ARG A 81 -17.17 -31.17 13.87
N ALA A 82 -16.17 -30.44 14.36
CA ALA A 82 -15.27 -29.64 13.54
C ALA A 82 -14.50 -30.50 12.53
N SER A 83 -14.06 -31.71 12.90
CA SER A 83 -13.35 -32.61 11.98
C SER A 83 -14.21 -33.12 10.82
N ASP A 84 -15.52 -33.23 11.03
CA ASP A 84 -16.48 -33.65 10.00
C ASP A 84 -17.08 -32.47 9.22
N SER A 85 -16.88 -31.24 9.70
CA SER A 85 -17.42 -30.02 9.10
C SER A 85 -16.60 -29.54 7.89
N GLU A 86 -17.25 -28.86 6.95
CA GLU A 86 -16.57 -28.17 5.85
C GLU A 86 -15.79 -26.93 6.33
N ASP A 87 -16.23 -26.31 7.43
CA ASP A 87 -15.55 -25.16 8.06
C ASP A 87 -15.40 -25.36 9.60
N PRO A 88 -14.31 -26.01 10.04
CA PRO A 88 -14.05 -26.22 11.46
C PRO A 88 -13.87 -24.92 12.26
N ALA A 89 -13.44 -23.84 11.61
CA ALA A 89 -13.24 -22.57 12.28
C ALA A 89 -14.59 -21.92 12.63
N LEU A 90 -15.58 -22.04 11.75
CA LEU A 90 -16.94 -21.57 11.99
C LEU A 90 -17.60 -22.32 13.14
N ASP A 91 -17.42 -23.64 13.22
CA ASP A 91 -17.95 -24.47 14.30
C ASP A 91 -17.37 -24.10 15.67
N VAL A 92 -16.06 -23.88 15.74
CA VAL A 92 -15.40 -23.40 16.96
C VAL A 92 -15.86 -22.00 17.33
N ALA A 93 -16.00 -21.10 16.36
CA ALA A 93 -16.49 -19.74 16.60
C ALA A 93 -17.95 -19.73 17.09
N ALA A 94 -18.81 -20.58 16.51
CA ALA A 94 -20.20 -20.75 16.92
C ALA A 94 -20.30 -21.21 18.39
N GLU A 95 -19.48 -22.19 18.77
CA GLU A 95 -19.40 -22.69 20.14
C GLU A 95 -18.90 -21.62 21.13
N MET A 96 -17.89 -20.83 20.75
CA MET A 96 -17.39 -19.72 21.56
C MET A 96 -18.42 -18.60 21.76
N LEU A 97 -19.25 -18.36 20.75
CA LEU A 97 -20.31 -17.34 20.77
C LEU A 97 -21.62 -17.87 21.37
N GLY A 98 -21.75 -19.18 21.56
CA GLY A 98 -22.98 -19.82 22.05
C GLY A 98 -24.13 -19.75 21.05
N ILE A 99 -23.82 -19.74 19.75
CA ILE A 99 -24.78 -19.64 18.64
C ILE A 99 -24.73 -20.93 17.83
N GLU A 100 -25.82 -21.30 17.16
CA GLU A 100 -25.81 -22.42 16.21
C GLU A 100 -24.93 -22.10 14.99
N PRO A 101 -24.18 -23.08 14.45
CA PRO A 101 -23.33 -22.88 13.27
C PRO A 101 -24.10 -22.36 12.07
N SER A 102 -25.31 -22.87 11.85
CA SER A 102 -26.15 -22.48 10.72
C SER A 102 -26.56 -21.00 10.78
N GLU A 103 -26.76 -20.46 11.99
CA GLU A 103 -27.08 -19.05 12.18
C GLU A 103 -25.85 -18.17 11.97
N LEU A 104 -24.68 -18.61 12.45
CA LEU A 104 -23.42 -17.90 12.22
C LEU A 104 -23.05 -17.89 10.73
N GLU A 105 -23.21 -19.01 10.04
CA GLU A 105 -23.00 -19.14 8.59
C GLU A 105 -23.94 -18.22 7.82
N ALA A 106 -25.24 -18.18 8.16
CA ALA A 106 -26.19 -17.28 7.54
C ALA A 106 -25.80 -15.80 7.74
N ALA A 107 -25.33 -15.43 8.93
CA ALA A 107 -24.88 -14.08 9.22
C ALA A 107 -23.62 -13.71 8.40
N VAL A 108 -22.63 -14.61 8.34
CA VAL A 108 -21.40 -14.42 7.56
C VAL A 108 -21.71 -14.32 6.07
N ASN A 109 -22.59 -15.18 5.54
CA ASN A 109 -23.00 -15.13 4.13
C ASN A 109 -23.75 -13.84 3.82
N GLN A 110 -24.65 -13.39 4.71
CA GLN A 110 -25.35 -12.12 4.54
C GLN A 110 -24.38 -10.94 4.53
N GLU A 111 -23.38 -10.93 5.40
CA GLU A 111 -22.35 -9.89 5.43
C GLU A 111 -21.51 -9.90 4.16
N LEU A 112 -21.09 -11.09 3.69
CA LEU A 112 -20.34 -11.25 2.45
C LEU A 112 -21.13 -10.80 1.22
N GLU A 113 -22.43 -11.12 1.17
CA GLU A 113 -23.33 -10.64 0.11
C GLU A 113 -23.50 -9.12 0.16
N ALA A 114 -23.65 -8.55 1.36
CA ALA A 114 -23.75 -7.11 1.54
C ALA A 114 -22.45 -6.40 1.12
N GLU A 115 -21.30 -6.96 1.46
CA GLU A 115 -19.99 -6.44 1.05
C GLU A 115 -19.80 -6.52 -0.47
N ARG A 116 -20.17 -7.65 -1.09
CA ARG A 116 -20.15 -7.80 -2.56
C ARG A 116 -21.07 -6.78 -3.23
N ALA A 117 -22.29 -6.61 -2.73
CA ALA A 117 -23.22 -5.63 -3.24
C ALA A 117 -22.70 -4.19 -3.04
N ALA A 118 -22.03 -3.90 -1.92
CA ALA A 118 -21.42 -2.60 -1.67
C ALA A 118 -20.27 -2.33 -2.65
N LYS A 119 -19.39 -3.31 -2.88
CA LYS A 119 -18.30 -3.21 -3.87
C LYS A 119 -18.81 -3.05 -5.29
N GLU A 120 -19.85 -3.78 -5.68
CA GLU A 120 -20.48 -3.63 -6.99
C GLU A 120 -21.05 -2.22 -7.15
N ARG A 121 -21.75 -1.71 -6.12
CA ARG A 121 -22.27 -0.33 -6.13
C ARG A 121 -21.15 0.70 -6.24
N GLU A 122 -20.06 0.56 -5.49
CA GLU A 122 -18.90 1.45 -5.57
C GLU A 122 -18.31 1.44 -6.97
N SER A 123 -18.12 0.26 -7.57
CA SER A 123 -17.60 0.15 -8.93
C SER A 123 -18.52 0.80 -9.98
N LEU A 124 -19.85 0.63 -9.83
CA LEU A 124 -20.83 1.27 -10.71
C LEU A 124 -20.88 2.79 -10.51
N GLU A 125 -20.70 3.26 -9.28
CA GLU A 125 -20.63 4.70 -8.97
C GLU A 125 -19.37 5.32 -9.59
N GLU A 126 -18.23 4.65 -9.52
CA GLU A 126 -16.97 5.06 -10.17
C GLU A 126 -17.10 5.06 -11.72
N GLU A 127 -17.72 4.02 -12.29
CA GLU A 127 -18.03 3.98 -13.73
C GLU A 127 -18.97 5.12 -14.15
N LEU A 128 -19.99 5.43 -13.34
CA LEU A 128 -20.89 6.55 -13.62
C LEU A 128 -20.18 7.91 -13.48
N GLU A 129 -19.28 8.06 -12.52
CA GLU A 129 -18.50 9.27 -12.34
C GLU A 129 -17.53 9.48 -13.50
N SER A 130 -16.78 8.45 -13.88
CA SER A 130 -15.88 8.50 -15.03
C SER A 130 -16.62 8.82 -16.34
N LEU A 131 -17.79 8.22 -16.58
CA LEU A 131 -18.63 8.57 -17.74
C LEU A 131 -19.17 10.00 -17.71
N LYS A 132 -19.48 10.54 -16.52
CA LYS A 132 -19.90 11.95 -16.39
C LYS A 132 -18.74 12.88 -16.73
N VAL A 133 -17.56 12.61 -16.16
CA VAL A 133 -16.33 13.37 -16.43
C VAL A 133 -16.00 13.32 -17.92
N GLU A 134 -16.05 12.14 -18.56
CA GLU A 134 -15.78 11.99 -19.99
C GLU A 134 -16.75 12.84 -20.83
N LYS A 135 -18.05 12.84 -20.50
CA LYS A 135 -19.05 13.68 -21.18
C LYS A 135 -18.84 15.17 -20.97
N GLU A 136 -18.41 15.58 -19.79
CA GLU A 136 -18.08 16.99 -19.51
C GLU A 136 -16.83 17.41 -20.28
N MET A 137 -15.78 16.58 -20.28
CA MET A 137 -14.58 16.79 -21.09
C MET A 137 -14.88 16.85 -22.59
N GLU A 138 -15.79 16.00 -23.11
CA GLU A 138 -16.19 16.06 -24.51
C GLU A 138 -16.91 17.39 -24.85
N LYS A 139 -17.80 17.86 -23.96
CA LYS A 139 -18.45 19.16 -24.12
C LYS A 139 -17.43 20.30 -24.12
N ASP A 140 -16.51 20.29 -23.17
CA ASP A 140 -15.45 21.29 -23.06
C ASP A 140 -14.56 21.28 -24.30
N LEU A 141 -14.21 20.10 -24.84
CA LEU A 141 -13.46 19.98 -26.08
C LEU A 141 -14.20 20.60 -27.27
N ILE A 142 -15.52 20.38 -27.37
CA ILE A 142 -16.35 21.00 -28.42
C ILE A 142 -16.36 22.53 -28.26
N GLU A 143 -16.41 23.04 -27.03
CA GLU A 143 -16.35 24.49 -26.79
C GLU A 143 -15.00 25.10 -27.14
N VAL A 144 -13.91 24.46 -26.75
CA VAL A 144 -12.55 24.91 -27.09
C VAL A 144 -12.33 24.85 -28.60
N ARG A 145 -12.78 23.79 -29.29
CA ARG A 145 -12.66 23.67 -30.76
C ARG A 145 -13.41 24.76 -31.54
N LYS A 146 -14.41 25.41 -30.94
CA LYS A 146 -15.07 26.58 -31.57
C LYS A 146 -14.17 27.81 -31.58
N ILE A 147 -13.22 27.89 -30.64
CA ILE A 147 -12.27 29.00 -30.50
C ILE A 147 -11.00 28.69 -31.29
N ASP A 148 -10.46 27.48 -31.08
CA ASP A 148 -9.24 27.00 -31.70
C ASP A 148 -9.45 25.58 -32.28
N PRO A 149 -9.64 25.45 -33.60
CA PRO A 149 -9.89 24.17 -34.24
C PRO A 149 -8.66 23.26 -34.27
N ASP A 150 -7.45 23.76 -33.97
CA ASP A 150 -6.22 22.96 -33.99
C ASP A 150 -6.07 22.11 -32.71
N VAL A 151 -6.87 22.36 -31.68
CA VAL A 151 -6.87 21.58 -30.42
C VAL A 151 -7.60 20.26 -30.62
N ASN A 152 -6.84 19.16 -30.63
CA ASN A 152 -7.40 17.82 -30.83
C ASN A 152 -7.79 17.16 -29.51
N SER A 153 -7.09 17.48 -28.42
CA SER A 153 -7.35 16.96 -27.08
C SER A 153 -7.19 18.05 -26.01
N LEU A 154 -8.05 18.03 -24.98
CA LEU A 154 -7.91 18.91 -23.82
C LEU A 154 -6.62 18.66 -23.04
N VAL A 155 -6.03 17.46 -23.16
CA VAL A 155 -4.76 17.11 -22.53
C VAL A 155 -3.60 17.91 -23.12
N GLU A 156 -3.70 18.33 -24.39
CA GLU A 156 -2.67 19.16 -25.05
C GLU A 156 -2.60 20.57 -24.45
N LEU A 157 -3.68 21.05 -23.84
CA LEU A 157 -3.73 22.35 -23.16
C LEU A 157 -2.98 22.35 -21.81
N GLY A 158 -2.59 21.16 -21.34
CA GLY A 158 -1.77 20.97 -20.15
C GLY A 158 -2.51 21.18 -18.82
N GLU A 159 -1.75 21.07 -17.73
CA GLU A 159 -2.27 21.09 -16.36
C GLU A 159 -2.89 22.45 -15.96
N THR A 160 -2.44 23.55 -16.58
CA THR A 160 -2.96 24.91 -16.30
C THR A 160 -4.42 25.05 -16.71
N PHE A 161 -4.83 24.41 -17.81
CA PHE A 161 -6.22 24.36 -18.24
C PHE A 161 -7.09 23.64 -17.21
N PHE A 162 -6.70 22.42 -16.81
CA PHE A 162 -7.44 21.65 -15.80
C PHE A 162 -7.52 22.36 -14.45
N LYS A 163 -6.47 23.09 -14.04
CA LYS A 163 -6.50 23.93 -12.84
C LYS A 163 -7.53 25.07 -12.93
N CYS A 164 -7.69 25.69 -14.10
CA CYS A 164 -8.70 26.74 -14.30
C CYS A 164 -10.12 26.17 -14.29
N VAL A 165 -10.33 25.01 -14.92
CA VAL A 165 -11.63 24.30 -14.87
C VAL A 165 -11.95 23.86 -13.44
N ALA A 166 -10.98 23.32 -12.69
CA ALA A 166 -11.14 22.97 -11.28
C ALA A 166 -11.42 24.18 -10.37
N ALA A 167 -10.98 25.39 -10.78
CA ALA A 167 -11.33 26.63 -10.11
C ALA A 167 -12.75 27.14 -10.44
N GLY A 168 -13.51 26.42 -11.27
CA GLY A 168 -14.88 26.74 -11.65
C GLY A 168 -15.00 27.63 -12.89
N MET A 169 -13.92 27.81 -13.66
CA MET A 169 -13.98 28.55 -14.92
C MET A 169 -14.57 27.69 -16.03
N ASN A 170 -15.31 28.31 -16.96
CA ASN A 170 -15.79 27.60 -18.15
C ASN A 170 -14.61 27.26 -19.10
N ALA A 171 -14.81 26.29 -19.99
CA ALA A 171 -13.76 25.80 -20.89
C ALA A 171 -13.14 26.92 -21.75
N THR A 172 -13.95 27.89 -22.19
CA THR A 172 -13.48 29.01 -23.01
C THR A 172 -12.54 29.97 -22.25
N GLU A 173 -12.91 30.33 -21.03
CA GLU A 173 -12.11 31.19 -20.16
C GLU A 173 -10.86 30.47 -19.69
N ALA A 174 -10.96 29.17 -19.36
CA ALA A 174 -9.84 28.33 -19.00
C ALA A 174 -8.81 28.23 -20.14
N TYR A 175 -9.25 28.10 -21.40
CA TYR A 175 -8.36 28.11 -22.57
C TYR A 175 -7.64 29.46 -22.72
N HIS A 176 -8.34 30.58 -22.61
CA HIS A 176 -7.69 31.89 -22.69
C HIS A 176 -6.72 32.13 -21.52
N ALA A 177 -7.07 31.68 -20.32
CA ALA A 177 -6.21 31.77 -19.15
C ALA A 177 -4.94 30.91 -19.31
N SER A 178 -5.07 29.67 -19.81
CA SER A 178 -3.91 28.78 -20.02
C SER A 178 -2.96 29.37 -21.05
N ARG A 179 -3.48 29.87 -22.18
CA ARG A 179 -2.69 30.56 -23.21
C ARG A 179 -1.98 31.81 -22.68
N ALA A 180 -2.68 32.63 -21.89
CA ALA A 180 -2.07 33.82 -21.28
C ALA A 180 -0.97 33.49 -20.26
N VAL A 181 -1.07 32.34 -19.58
CA VAL A 181 0.01 31.84 -18.71
C VAL A 181 1.17 31.32 -19.56
N GLU A 182 0.90 30.51 -20.59
CA GLU A 182 1.92 30.02 -21.51
C GLU A 182 2.73 31.17 -22.14
N GLU A 183 2.07 32.21 -22.65
CA GLU A 183 2.72 33.40 -23.22
C GLU A 183 3.60 34.15 -22.22
N LYS A 184 3.24 34.17 -20.94
CA LYS A 184 4.03 34.81 -19.87
C LYS A 184 5.20 33.97 -19.40
N THR A 185 5.05 32.64 -19.44
CA THR A 185 6.06 31.68 -18.99
C THR A 185 7.03 31.29 -20.09
N THR A 186 6.61 31.36 -21.35
CA THR A 186 7.49 31.16 -22.50
C THR A 186 8.36 32.40 -22.64
N PRO A 187 9.70 32.27 -22.61
CA PRO A 187 10.58 33.39 -22.82
C PRO A 187 10.34 33.90 -24.23
N THR A 188 9.64 35.02 -24.36
CA THR A 188 9.53 35.74 -25.62
C THR A 188 10.96 36.15 -25.98
N PRO A 189 11.54 35.63 -27.07
CA PRO A 189 12.86 36.07 -27.49
C PRO A 189 12.79 37.60 -27.61
N PRO A 190 13.80 38.34 -27.11
CA PRO A 190 13.83 39.77 -27.28
C PRO A 190 13.61 40.04 -28.77
N ALA A 191 12.65 40.93 -29.07
CA ALA A 191 12.35 41.32 -30.45
C ALA A 191 13.69 41.50 -31.16
N GLU A 192 13.90 40.77 -32.26
CA GLU A 192 15.13 40.88 -33.05
C GLU A 192 15.41 42.36 -33.19
N ILE A 193 16.50 42.84 -32.58
CA ILE A 193 16.95 44.22 -32.69
C ILE A 193 16.92 44.48 -34.18
N GLY A 194 15.97 45.33 -34.59
CA GLY A 194 15.47 45.36 -35.96
C GLY A 194 16.65 45.25 -36.89
N LYS A 195 16.63 44.21 -37.74
CA LYS A 195 17.60 44.04 -38.83
C LYS A 195 17.72 45.42 -39.46
N VAL A 196 18.78 46.15 -39.12
CA VAL A 196 19.04 47.46 -39.68
C VAL A 196 19.19 47.11 -41.14
N ASN A 197 18.13 47.36 -41.91
CA ASN A 197 18.18 47.20 -43.33
C ASN A 197 19.42 47.99 -43.70
N GLN A 198 20.46 47.30 -44.16
CA GLN A 198 21.46 47.90 -45.01
C GLN A 198 20.73 48.23 -46.33
N SER A 199 19.67 49.05 -46.27
CA SER A 199 19.34 49.92 -47.37
C SER A 199 20.64 50.65 -47.62
N SER A 200 21.22 50.45 -48.80
CA SER A 200 22.37 51.19 -49.30
C SER A 200 22.16 52.66 -48.94
N VAL A 201 22.73 53.10 -47.83
CA VAL A 201 22.68 54.49 -47.43
C VAL A 201 23.48 55.17 -48.50
N GLU A 202 22.78 55.83 -49.42
CA GLU A 202 23.42 56.69 -50.39
C GLU A 202 24.27 57.67 -49.58
N LYS A 203 25.58 57.49 -49.60
CA LYS A 203 26.49 58.36 -48.87
C LYS A 203 26.43 59.73 -49.54
N ASP A 204 26.06 60.75 -48.77
CA ASP A 204 26.04 62.13 -49.26
C ASP A 204 27.45 62.73 -49.38
N PHE A 205 28.44 62.10 -48.74
CA PHE A 205 29.84 62.53 -48.75
C PHE A 205 30.78 61.34 -48.94
N TYR A 206 31.81 61.55 -49.76
CA TYR A 206 32.87 60.59 -50.03
C TYR A 206 34.22 61.12 -49.56
N THR A 207 35.05 60.27 -48.96
CA THR A 207 36.43 60.62 -48.61
C THR A 207 37.38 60.35 -49.78
N LYS A 208 38.58 60.96 -49.76
CA LYS A 208 39.58 60.78 -50.82
C LYS A 208 39.96 59.31 -51.02
N GLU A 209 40.17 58.57 -49.93
CA GLU A 209 40.52 57.15 -49.96
C GLU A 209 39.38 56.29 -50.53
N GLU A 210 38.12 56.63 -50.24
CA GLU A 210 36.96 55.93 -50.80
C GLU A 210 36.81 56.16 -52.32
N VAL A 211 37.16 57.36 -52.82
CA VAL A 211 37.11 57.68 -54.26
C VAL A 211 38.25 57.03 -55.02
N GLU A 212 39.43 56.92 -54.43
CA GLU A 212 40.57 56.20 -55.03
C GLU A 212 40.35 54.67 -55.07
N ALA A 213 39.56 54.13 -54.13
CA ALA A 213 39.21 52.72 -54.09
C ALA A 213 37.98 52.34 -54.95
N MET A 214 37.23 53.33 -55.44
CA MET A 214 36.04 53.08 -56.28
C MET A 214 36.42 52.77 -57.73
N THR A 215 35.59 51.95 -58.37
CA THR A 215 35.74 51.69 -59.80
C THR A 215 35.32 52.91 -60.63
N ALA A 216 35.85 53.05 -61.85
CA ALA A 216 35.54 54.20 -62.72
C ALA A 216 34.03 54.38 -62.96
N GLU A 217 33.27 53.26 -63.02
CA GLU A 217 31.82 53.26 -63.19
C GLU A 217 31.05 53.74 -61.94
N GLU A 218 31.59 53.49 -60.75
CA GLU A 218 31.00 53.95 -59.48
C GLU A 218 31.33 55.42 -59.22
N VAL A 219 32.52 55.88 -59.64
CA VAL A 219 32.88 57.29 -59.62
C VAL A 219 31.97 58.08 -60.54
N GLU A 220 31.72 57.62 -61.77
CA GLU A 220 30.85 58.34 -62.72
C GLU A 220 29.41 58.49 -62.21
N LYS A 221 28.86 57.42 -61.60
CA LYS A 221 27.51 57.45 -61.01
C LYS A 221 27.39 58.39 -59.81
N ASN A 222 28.47 58.54 -59.02
CA ASN A 222 28.49 59.36 -57.81
C ASN A 222 29.23 60.70 -57.98
N LEU A 223 29.67 61.04 -59.18
CA LEU A 223 30.40 62.27 -59.55
C LEU A 223 29.85 63.54 -58.89
N PRO A 224 28.53 63.85 -58.94
CA PRO A 224 28.04 65.10 -58.35
C PRO A 224 28.23 65.16 -56.83
N LYS A 225 28.15 64.03 -56.13
CA LYS A 225 28.37 63.94 -54.67
C LYS A 225 29.87 63.95 -54.34
N ILE A 226 30.68 63.33 -55.18
CA ILE A 226 32.14 63.32 -55.06
C ILE A 226 32.70 64.74 -55.26
N GLU A 227 32.26 65.51 -56.25
CA GLU A 227 32.72 66.90 -56.47
C GLU A 227 32.44 67.83 -55.28
N ILE A 228 31.27 67.67 -54.64
CA ILE A 228 30.91 68.40 -53.42
C ILE A 228 31.86 68.00 -52.28
N SER A 229 32.22 66.72 -52.21
CA SER A 229 33.14 66.18 -51.21
C SER A 229 34.58 66.61 -51.45
N MET A 230 35.04 66.67 -52.70
CA MET A 230 36.39 67.14 -53.08
C MET A 230 36.68 68.55 -52.57
N ARG A 231 35.67 69.44 -52.56
CA ARG A 231 35.81 70.81 -52.02
C ARG A 231 36.10 70.86 -50.51
N LYS A 232 35.90 69.77 -49.78
CA LYS A 232 36.11 69.64 -48.34
C LYS A 232 37.35 68.81 -47.99
N TRP A 233 37.97 68.17 -48.99
CA TRP A 233 39.25 67.49 -48.79
C TRP A 233 40.34 68.56 -48.66
N LYS A 234 41.12 68.47 -47.57
CA LYS A 234 42.29 69.34 -47.33
C LYS A 234 43.57 68.60 -47.71
#